data_AF-A0A6B2LGR5-F1
#
_entry.id   AF-A0A6B2LGR5-F1
#
_cell.length_a   1.000
_cell.length_b   1.000
_cell.length_c   1.000
_cell.angle_alpha   90.00
_cell.angle_beta   90.00
_cell.angle_gamma   90.00
#
_symmetry.space_group_name_H-M   'P 1'
#
loop_
_entity.id
_entity.type
_entity.pdbx_description
1 polymer ?
#
loop_
_entity_poly.entity_id
_entity_poly.type
_entity_poly.pdbx_seq_one_letter_code
_entity_poly.pdbx_strand_id
1 'polypeptide(L)'
;MRDQYTRTSKCFILMFSITSRQSFEALQGYKDKISNTNQEKHHFVLCGNKSDLEGERVVRDEEAEELARGWGCPFVRTSAKTGMNVEEMFVVVCREMKKGMESGKEGKGKKGREMKEEKSLEERQYEARKALLKDLLRDGVISSAIFEEYNQRNKTSLGIKHL
;
A
#
# COMPACT_ATOMS: atom_id res chain seq x y z
N MET A 1 -13.30 -2.75 20.71
CA MET A 1 -12.99 -2.05 19.44
C MET A 1 -12.04 -2.80 18.51
N ARG A 2 -11.18 -3.75 18.94
CA ARG A 2 -10.26 -4.46 18.02
C ARG A 2 -10.93 -5.53 17.13
N ASP A 3 -11.94 -6.24 17.64
CA ASP A 3 -12.51 -7.41 16.95
C ASP A 3 -13.48 -7.08 15.81
N GLN A 4 -14.04 -5.87 15.79
CA GLN A 4 -15.00 -5.46 14.75
C GLN A 4 -14.30 -5.15 13.43
N TYR A 5 -13.12 -4.50 13.47
CA TYR A 5 -12.37 -4.14 12.27
C TYR A 5 -11.67 -5.34 11.62
N THR A 6 -11.24 -6.33 12.41
CA THR A 6 -10.64 -7.57 11.87
C THR A 6 -11.68 -8.44 11.16
N ARG A 7 -12.96 -8.38 11.58
CA ARG A 7 -14.04 -9.17 10.97
C ARG A 7 -14.51 -8.66 9.62
N THR A 8 -14.45 -7.35 9.38
CA THR A 8 -14.94 -6.73 8.12
C THR A 8 -13.83 -6.38 7.15
N SER A 9 -12.58 -6.26 7.61
CA SER A 9 -11.44 -5.90 6.75
C SER A 9 -10.88 -7.12 6.02
N LYS A 10 -10.63 -6.95 4.72
CA LYS A 10 -10.02 -7.99 3.86
C LYS A 10 -8.52 -7.85 3.67
N CYS A 11 -7.93 -6.69 4.03
CA CYS A 11 -6.50 -6.46 3.92
C CYS A 11 -5.92 -5.87 5.20
N PHE A 12 -4.71 -6.30 5.54
CA PHE A 12 -4.00 -5.90 6.75
C PHE A 12 -2.55 -5.53 6.43
N ILE A 13 -2.06 -4.46 7.06
CA ILE A 13 -0.64 -4.14 7.09
C ILE A 13 -0.07 -4.72 8.38
N LEU A 14 0.89 -5.62 8.25
CA LEU A 14 1.66 -6.14 9.39
C LEU A 14 2.97 -5.36 9.47
N MET A 15 3.12 -4.54 10.50
CA MET A 15 4.21 -3.59 10.62
C MET A 15 5.14 -3.92 11.78
N PHE A 16 6.44 -3.91 11.52
CA PHE A 16 7.51 -3.97 12.53
C PHE A 16 8.40 -2.75 12.44
N SER A 17 9.27 -2.56 13.44
CA SER A 17 10.31 -1.53 13.46
C SER A 17 11.64 -2.18 13.11
N ILE A 18 12.41 -1.64 12.16
CA ILE A 18 13.73 -2.21 11.81
C ILE A 18 14.72 -2.21 12.99
N THR A 19 14.48 -1.37 13.98
CA THR A 19 15.25 -1.24 15.23
C THR A 19 14.74 -2.13 16.39
N SER A 20 13.74 -3.00 16.16
CA SER A 20 13.19 -3.88 17.21
C SER A 20 12.94 -5.29 16.70
N ARG A 21 13.85 -6.21 17.06
CA ARG A 21 13.74 -7.66 16.80
C ARG A 21 12.42 -8.24 17.34
N GLN A 22 12.06 -7.87 18.57
CA GLN A 22 10.81 -8.32 19.21
C GLN A 22 9.56 -7.95 18.40
N SER A 23 9.55 -6.76 17.77
CA SER A 23 8.41 -6.35 16.94
C SER A 23 8.25 -7.19 15.68
N PHE A 24 9.35 -7.70 15.12
CA PHE A 24 9.36 -8.59 13.96
C PHE A 24 8.90 -10.01 14.33
N GLU A 25 9.42 -10.56 15.42
CA GLU A 25 9.04 -11.89 15.92
C GLU A 25 7.56 -11.99 16.30
N ALA A 26 6.97 -10.89 16.79
CA ALA A 26 5.56 -10.85 17.16
C ALA A 26 4.60 -10.92 15.94
N LEU A 27 5.06 -10.64 14.72
CA LEU A 27 4.20 -10.52 13.54
C LEU A 27 3.48 -11.82 13.19
N GLN A 28 4.14 -12.97 13.35
CA GLN A 28 3.54 -14.28 13.11
C GLN A 28 2.30 -14.47 13.99
N GLY A 29 2.41 -14.16 15.28
CA GLY A 29 1.28 -14.24 16.21
C GLY A 29 0.13 -13.29 15.86
N TYR A 30 0.41 -12.11 15.30
CA TYR A 30 -0.63 -11.21 14.80
C TYR A 30 -1.30 -11.74 13.53
N LYS A 31 -0.52 -12.24 12.58
CA LYS A 31 -1.02 -12.87 11.36
C LYS A 31 -1.96 -14.02 11.68
N ASP A 32 -1.55 -14.91 12.58
CA ASP A 32 -2.34 -16.09 12.96
C ASP A 32 -3.67 -15.68 13.64
N LYS A 33 -3.65 -14.68 14.52
CA LYS A 33 -4.87 -14.14 15.14
C LYS A 33 -5.84 -13.57 14.10
N ILE A 34 -5.34 -12.86 13.10
CA ILE A 34 -6.16 -12.32 12.02
C ILE A 34 -6.72 -13.47 11.17
N SER A 35 -5.87 -14.40 10.74
CA SER A 35 -6.27 -15.57 9.95
C SER A 35 -7.29 -16.47 10.64
N ASN A 36 -7.35 -16.46 11.98
CA ASN A 36 -8.32 -17.22 12.75
C ASN A 36 -9.63 -16.45 13.05
N THR A 37 -9.76 -15.20 12.60
CA THR A 37 -10.94 -14.35 12.92
C THR A 37 -12.18 -14.72 12.10
N ASN A 38 -12.01 -15.16 10.85
CA ASN A 38 -13.10 -15.67 10.00
C ASN A 38 -12.53 -16.66 8.95
N GLN A 39 -13.41 -17.27 8.15
CA GLN A 39 -13.02 -18.19 7.07
C GLN A 39 -12.69 -17.47 5.75
N GLU A 40 -12.64 -16.13 5.73
CA GLU A 40 -12.34 -15.39 4.52
C GLU A 40 -10.84 -15.34 4.24
N LYS A 41 -10.48 -15.25 2.96
CA LYS A 41 -9.10 -15.02 2.56
C LYS A 41 -8.70 -13.58 2.87
N HIS A 42 -7.71 -13.41 3.74
CA HIS A 42 -7.13 -12.11 4.04
C HIS A 42 -5.89 -11.83 3.16
N HIS A 43 -5.77 -10.57 2.75
CA HIS A 43 -4.58 -10.02 2.08
C HIS A 43 -3.68 -9.38 3.13
N PHE A 44 -2.38 -9.62 3.04
CA PHE A 44 -1.39 -9.03 3.94
C PHE A 44 -0.40 -8.20 3.14
N VAL A 45 0.15 -7.19 3.78
CA VAL A 45 1.35 -6.48 3.31
C VAL A 45 2.29 -6.35 4.51
N LEU A 46 3.53 -6.80 4.35
CA LEU A 46 4.57 -6.66 5.37
C LEU A 46 5.19 -5.25 5.28
N CYS A 47 5.34 -4.59 6.41
CA CYS A 47 5.90 -3.25 6.51
C CYS A 47 7.06 -3.18 7.50
N GLY A 48 8.24 -2.81 7.00
CA GLY A 48 9.40 -2.48 7.84
C GLY A 48 9.46 -0.97 8.06
N ASN A 49 9.07 -0.50 9.24
CA ASN A 49 8.99 0.93 9.57
C ASN A 49 10.28 1.42 10.27
N LYS A 50 10.42 2.74 10.34
CA LYS A 50 11.59 3.47 10.88
C LYS A 50 12.86 3.27 10.07
N SER A 51 12.74 3.15 8.75
CA SER A 51 13.88 2.99 7.84
C SER A 51 14.84 4.18 7.85
N ASP A 52 14.47 5.31 8.46
CA ASP A 52 15.36 6.43 8.73
C ASP A 52 16.43 6.12 9.79
N LEU A 53 16.26 5.05 10.58
CA LEU A 53 17.19 4.62 11.64
C LEU A 53 18.06 3.44 11.20
N GLU A 54 18.65 3.53 10.02
CA GLU A 54 19.46 2.46 9.42
C GLU A 54 20.65 2.05 10.31
N GLY A 55 21.26 3.02 11.02
CA GLY A 55 22.38 2.75 11.93
C GLY A 55 22.00 1.97 13.20
N GLU A 56 20.71 1.90 13.54
CA GLU A 56 20.18 1.14 14.68
C GLU A 56 19.48 -0.15 14.22
N ARG A 57 19.67 -0.55 12.96
CA ARG A 57 19.01 -1.72 12.39
C ARG A 57 19.42 -2.99 13.13
N VAL A 58 18.41 -3.73 13.58
CA VAL A 58 18.58 -5.07 14.16
C VAL A 58 17.86 -6.16 13.37
N VAL A 59 16.95 -5.79 12.47
CA VAL A 59 16.25 -6.69 11.54
C VAL A 59 16.76 -6.44 10.12
N ARG A 60 17.26 -7.48 9.46
CA ARG A 60 17.81 -7.37 8.10
C ARG A 60 16.70 -7.36 7.06
N ASP A 61 16.95 -6.70 5.93
CA ASP A 61 15.96 -6.64 4.86
C ASP A 61 15.76 -8.02 4.22
N GLU A 62 16.82 -8.82 4.07
CA GLU A 62 16.74 -10.18 3.52
C GLU A 62 15.82 -11.07 4.35
N GLU A 63 15.90 -10.95 5.67
CA GLU A 63 15.06 -11.71 6.62
C GLU A 63 13.58 -11.31 6.49
N ALA A 64 13.30 -10.01 6.34
CA ALA A 64 11.94 -9.53 6.13
C ALA A 64 11.39 -9.92 4.75
N GLU A 65 12.23 -9.91 3.71
CA GLU A 65 11.88 -10.37 2.36
C GLU A 65 11.57 -11.87 2.33
N GLU A 66 12.37 -12.69 3.02
CA GLU A 66 12.12 -14.12 3.17
C GLU A 66 10.80 -14.39 3.88
N LEU A 67 10.51 -13.67 4.97
CA LEU A 67 9.25 -13.80 5.69
C LEU A 67 8.05 -13.42 4.79
N ALA A 68 8.13 -12.30 4.09
CA ALA A 68 7.09 -11.85 3.17
C ALA A 68 6.85 -12.85 2.04
N ARG A 69 7.92 -13.41 1.46
CA ARG A 69 7.87 -14.46 0.45
C ARG A 69 7.20 -15.73 0.99
N GLY A 70 7.55 -16.15 2.21
CA GLY A 70 6.93 -17.29 2.89
C GLY A 70 5.44 -17.09 3.16
N TRP A 71 5.02 -15.84 3.39
CA TRP A 71 3.61 -15.48 3.53
C TRP A 71 2.88 -15.22 2.21
N GLY A 72 3.61 -15.14 1.10
CA GLY A 72 3.05 -14.78 -0.20
C GLY A 72 2.51 -13.35 -0.25
N CYS A 73 3.12 -12.41 0.49
CA CYS A 73 2.71 -11.01 0.53
C CYS A 73 3.84 -10.06 0.08
N PRO A 74 3.50 -8.82 -0.34
CA PRO A 74 4.51 -7.80 -0.61
C PRO A 74 5.18 -7.33 0.69
N PHE A 75 6.46 -6.95 0.58
CA PHE A 75 7.21 -6.23 1.60
C PHE A 75 7.51 -4.81 1.13
N VAL A 76 7.29 -3.82 2.00
CA VAL A 76 7.63 -2.43 1.71
C VAL A 76 8.27 -1.79 2.94
N ARG A 77 9.42 -1.15 2.74
CA ARG A 77 10.14 -0.38 3.78
C ARG A 77 9.57 1.02 3.85
N THR A 78 9.26 1.49 5.05
CA THR A 78 8.69 2.83 5.28
C THR A 78 9.44 3.58 6.37
N SER A 79 9.28 4.91 6.36
CA SER A 79 9.59 5.75 7.51
C SER A 79 8.43 6.70 7.71
N ALA A 80 7.66 6.46 8.78
CA ALA A 80 6.59 7.37 9.18
C ALA A 80 7.12 8.77 9.49
N LYS A 81 8.38 8.89 9.96
CA LYS A 81 9.02 10.17 10.30
C LYS A 81 9.32 11.02 9.07
N THR A 82 9.84 10.41 8.01
CA THR A 82 10.25 11.12 6.78
C THR A 82 9.16 11.10 5.70
N GLY A 83 8.11 10.31 5.88
CA GLY A 83 7.09 10.05 4.86
C GLY A 83 7.53 9.04 3.79
N MET A 84 8.77 8.54 3.84
CA MET A 84 9.30 7.62 2.84
C MET A 84 8.40 6.38 2.71
N ASN A 85 7.94 6.13 1.48
CA ASN A 85 7.13 4.98 1.05
C ASN A 85 5.82 4.76 1.84
N VAL A 86 5.42 5.64 2.75
CA VAL A 86 4.13 5.55 3.45
C VAL A 86 3.00 5.56 2.44
N GLU A 87 3.12 6.45 1.46
CA GLU A 87 2.16 6.57 0.39
C GLU A 87 2.15 5.36 -0.56
N GLU A 88 3.32 4.83 -0.96
CA GLU A 88 3.40 3.64 -1.82
C GLU A 88 2.86 2.39 -1.11
N MET A 89 3.06 2.28 0.20
CA MET A 89 2.48 1.20 1.01
C MET A 89 0.97 1.10 0.81
N PHE A 90 0.25 2.22 0.91
CA PHE A 90 -1.20 2.23 0.72
C PHE A 90 -1.59 1.85 -0.72
N VAL A 91 -0.79 2.26 -1.72
CA VAL A 91 -1.01 1.85 -3.11
C VAL A 91 -0.85 0.33 -3.27
N VAL A 92 0.18 -0.26 -2.65
CA VAL A 92 0.41 -1.71 -2.67
C VAL A 92 -0.76 -2.45 -2.01
N VAL A 93 -1.22 -2.00 -0.85
CA VAL A 93 -2.42 -2.55 -0.17
C VAL A 93 -3.64 -2.54 -1.10
N CYS A 94 -3.89 -1.42 -1.77
CA CYS A 94 -5.01 -1.31 -2.70
C CYS A 94 -4.88 -2.26 -3.89
N ARG A 95 -3.67 -2.45 -4.42
CA ARG A 95 -3.40 -3.42 -5.50
C ARG A 95 -3.62 -4.86 -5.03
N GLU A 96 -3.19 -5.22 -3.83
CA GLU A 96 -3.40 -6.56 -3.28
C GLU A 96 -4.88 -6.86 -3.06
N MET A 97 -5.67 -5.88 -2.61
CA MET A 97 -7.12 -6.01 -2.54
C MET A 97 -7.73 -6.32 -3.91
N LYS A 98 -7.31 -5.61 -4.97
CA LYS A 98 -7.82 -5.82 -6.33
C LYS A 98 -7.45 -7.17 -6.92
N LYS A 99 -6.23 -7.67 -6.68
CA LYS A 99 -5.83 -9.03 -7.12
C LYS A 99 -6.74 -10.12 -6.55
N GLY A 100 -7.27 -9.92 -5.35
CA GLY A 100 -8.27 -10.82 -4.76
C GLY A 100 -9.65 -10.77 -5.43
N MET A 101 -9.98 -9.65 -6.09
CA MET A 101 -11.25 -9.42 -6.79
C MET A 101 -11.16 -9.75 -8.29
N GLU A 102 -9.98 -9.62 -8.89
CA GLU A 102 -9.73 -9.73 -10.33
C GLU A 102 -9.37 -11.15 -10.81
N SER A 103 -9.28 -12.15 -9.94
CA SER A 103 -9.12 -13.57 -10.33
C SER A 103 -10.31 -14.15 -11.14
N GLY A 104 -11.16 -13.28 -11.72
CA GLY A 104 -12.21 -13.61 -12.67
C GLY A 104 -12.17 -12.91 -14.03
N LYS A 105 -11.27 -11.94 -14.33
CA LYS A 105 -11.24 -11.26 -15.64
C LYS A 105 -9.86 -10.75 -16.06
N GLU A 106 -9.15 -11.54 -16.87
CA GLU A 106 -8.03 -11.05 -17.69
C GLU A 106 -8.56 -10.37 -18.97
N GLY A 107 -8.06 -9.17 -19.28
CA GLY A 107 -8.39 -8.45 -20.51
C GLY A 107 -7.35 -7.40 -20.89
N LYS A 108 -6.60 -7.71 -21.96
CA LYS A 108 -5.52 -6.95 -22.61
C LYS A 108 -5.91 -5.51 -23.03
N GLY A 109 -4.89 -4.64 -23.16
CA GLY A 109 -4.98 -3.46 -24.04
C GLY A 109 -3.73 -2.58 -24.08
N LYS A 110 -2.88 -2.76 -25.11
CA LYS A 110 -1.81 -1.84 -25.51
C LYS A 110 -2.31 -0.85 -26.59
N LYS A 111 -1.77 0.39 -26.54
CA LYS A 111 -1.27 1.28 -27.64
C LYS A 111 -1.90 2.67 -27.75
N GLY A 112 -1.01 3.66 -27.90
CA GLY A 112 -1.27 5.00 -28.42
C GLY A 112 -0.19 6.00 -27.98
N ARG A 113 0.94 6.08 -28.69
CA ARG A 113 2.01 7.07 -28.46
C ARG A 113 1.71 8.30 -29.34
N GLU A 114 1.14 9.33 -28.73
CA GLU A 114 1.23 10.71 -29.21
C GLU A 114 2.44 11.36 -28.53
N MET A 115 3.24 12.15 -29.25
CA MET A 115 4.29 13.00 -28.65
C MET A 115 3.60 14.10 -27.84
N LYS A 116 3.27 13.78 -26.58
CA LYS A 116 2.85 14.76 -25.57
C LYS A 116 4.10 15.33 -24.93
N GLU A 117 4.06 16.62 -24.62
CA GLU A 117 5.05 17.33 -23.79
C GLU A 117 5.55 16.41 -22.68
N GLU A 118 6.87 16.38 -22.48
CA GLU A 118 7.50 15.50 -21.51
C GLU A 118 7.09 15.92 -20.10
N LYS A 119 5.94 15.39 -19.65
CA LYS A 119 5.42 15.58 -18.30
C LYS A 119 6.49 15.21 -17.29
N SER A 120 6.64 16.04 -16.28
CA SER A 120 7.60 15.80 -15.20
C SER A 120 7.34 14.44 -14.56
N LEU A 121 8.37 13.85 -13.96
CA LEU A 121 8.23 12.56 -13.26
C LEU A 121 7.12 12.63 -12.21
N GLU A 122 7.00 13.77 -11.53
CA GLU A 122 5.97 14.04 -10.51
C GLU A 122 4.56 14.08 -11.10
N GLU A 123 4.36 14.72 -12.26
CA GLU A 123 3.07 14.74 -12.95
C GLU A 123 2.65 13.35 -13.43
N ARG A 124 3.59 12.57 -13.96
CA ARG A 124 3.32 11.17 -14.36
C ARG A 124 2.92 10.31 -13.17
N GLN A 125 3.60 10.49 -12.04
CA GLN A 125 3.29 9.79 -10.80
C GLN A 125 1.91 10.20 -10.26
N TYR A 126 1.60 11.49 -10.26
CA TYR A 126 0.29 12.01 -9.86
C TYR A 126 -0.84 11.46 -10.73
N GLU A 127 -0.71 11.47 -12.06
CA GLU A 127 -1.74 10.95 -12.95
C GLU A 127 -1.94 9.43 -12.79
N ALA A 128 -0.85 8.67 -12.66
CA ALA A 128 -0.92 7.23 -12.42
C ALA A 128 -1.63 6.92 -11.08
N ARG A 129 -1.34 7.69 -10.05
CA ARG A 129 -1.91 7.52 -8.70
C ARG A 129 -3.36 7.97 -8.64
N LYS A 130 -3.71 9.06 -9.32
CA LYS A 130 -5.08 9.55 -9.49
C LYS A 130 -5.95 8.53 -10.22
N ALA A 131 -5.43 7.88 -11.27
CA ALA A 131 -6.14 6.82 -11.98
C ALA A 131 -6.49 5.65 -11.04
N LEU A 132 -5.51 5.18 -10.25
CA LEU A 132 -5.74 4.12 -9.27
C LEU A 132 -6.79 4.51 -8.22
N LEU A 133 -6.72 5.72 -7.66
CA LEU A 133 -7.69 6.20 -6.68
C LEU A 133 -9.09 6.35 -7.29
N LYS A 134 -9.19 6.77 -8.56
CA LYS A 134 -10.47 6.86 -9.26
C LYS A 134 -11.13 5.50 -9.43
N ASP A 135 -10.34 4.46 -9.69
CA ASP A 135 -10.86 3.11 -9.75
C ASP A 135 -11.29 2.62 -8.36
N LEU A 136 -10.50 2.88 -7.31
CA LEU A 136 -10.88 2.54 -5.93
C LEU A 136 -12.16 3.26 -5.48
N LEU A 137 -12.37 4.50 -5.92
CA LEU A 137 -13.61 5.25 -5.68
C LEU A 137 -14.80 4.57 -6.38
N ARG A 138 -14.62 4.14 -7.63
CA ARG A 138 -15.64 3.41 -8.40
C ARG A 138 -15.99 2.08 -7.74
N ASP A 139 -14.98 1.39 -7.21
CA ASP A 139 -15.12 0.11 -6.53
C ASP A 139 -15.68 0.26 -5.09
N GLY A 140 -15.94 1.49 -4.64
CA GLY A 140 -16.48 1.79 -3.31
C GLY A 140 -15.48 1.57 -2.16
N VAL A 141 -14.19 1.39 -2.47
CA VAL A 141 -13.12 1.14 -1.50
C VAL A 141 -12.73 2.41 -0.75
N ILE A 142 -12.79 3.56 -1.43
CA ILE A 142 -12.53 4.88 -0.84
C ILE A 142 -13.72 5.81 -1.06
N SER A 143 -13.90 6.78 -0.16
CA SER A 143 -14.94 7.80 -0.30
C SER A 143 -14.52 8.89 -1.30
N SER A 144 -15.51 9.60 -1.85
CA SER A 144 -15.26 10.77 -2.72
C SER A 144 -14.42 11.83 -2.01
N ALA A 145 -14.61 12.01 -0.70
CA ALA A 145 -13.84 12.94 0.12
C ALA A 145 -12.32 12.63 0.10
N ILE A 146 -11.94 11.35 0.23
CA ILE A 146 -10.52 10.93 0.18
C ILE A 146 -9.93 11.21 -1.20
N PHE A 147 -10.70 10.92 -2.26
CA PHE A 147 -10.27 11.19 -3.63
C PHE A 147 -10.10 12.70 -3.90
N GLU A 148 -11.05 13.51 -3.44
CA GLU A 148 -11.04 14.96 -3.58
C GLU A 148 -9.89 15.60 -2.80
N GLU A 149 -9.65 15.19 -1.55
CA GLU A 149 -8.50 15.67 -0.75
C GLU A 149 -7.16 15.38 -1.44
N TYR A 150 -6.98 14.16 -1.95
CA TYR A 150 -5.78 13.80 -2.71
C TYR A 150 -5.62 14.70 -3.94
N ASN A 151 -6.70 14.89 -4.69
CA ASN A 151 -6.71 15.71 -5.89
C ASN A 151 -6.40 17.19 -5.57
N GLN A 152 -6.96 17.73 -4.49
CA GLN A 152 -6.76 19.11 -4.04
C GLN A 152 -5.30 19.35 -3.61
N ARG A 153 -4.75 18.49 -2.74
CA ARG A 153 -3.37 18.62 -2.24
C ARG A 153 -2.35 18.55 -3.37
N ASN A 154 -2.50 17.61 -4.28
CA ASN A 154 -1.53 17.40 -5.35
C ASN A 154 -1.66 18.41 -6.50
N LYS A 155 -2.88 18.91 -6.80
CA LYS A 155 -3.04 20.03 -7.75
C LYS A 155 -2.36 21.31 -7.26
N THR A 156 -2.51 21.62 -5.96
CA THR A 156 -1.83 22.78 -5.34
C THR A 156 -0.31 22.62 -5.37
N SER A 157 0.18 21.41 -5.08
CA SER A 157 1.62 21.10 -5.10
C SER A 157 2.24 21.16 -6.50
N LEU A 158 1.49 20.78 -7.54
CA LEU A 158 1.95 20.79 -8.93
C LEU A 158 1.68 22.11 -9.66
N GLY A 159 1.11 23.11 -8.99
CA GLY A 159 0.80 24.42 -9.59
C GLY A 159 -0.24 24.36 -10.72
N ILE A 160 -1.01 23.27 -10.83
CA ILE A 160 -2.02 23.08 -11.87
C ILE A 160 -3.22 23.97 -11.54
N LYS A 161 -3.26 25.20 -12.11
CA LYS A 161 -4.34 26.15 -11.92
C LYS A 161 -5.68 25.58 -12.41
N HIS A 162 -6.74 25.89 -11.67
CA HIS A 162 -8.13 25.62 -12.07
C HIS A 162 -8.39 26.25 -13.44
N LEU A 163 -8.71 25.41 -14.44
CA LEU A 163 -9.46 25.78 -15.64
C LEU A 163 -10.95 25.70 -15.31
#